data_AF-A0A4Q0YPD1-F1
#
_entry.id   AF-A0A4Q0YPD1-F1
#
_cell.length_a   1.000
_cell.length_b   1.000
_cell.length_c   1.000
_cell.angle_alpha   90.00
_cell.angle_beta   90.00
_cell.angle_gamma   90.00
#
_symmetry.space_group_name_H-M   'P 1'
#
loop_
_entity.id
_entity.type
_entity.pdbx_description
1 polymer ?
#
loop_
_entity_poly.entity_id
_entity_poly.type
_entity_poly.pdbx_seq_one_letter_code
_entity_poly.pdbx_strand_id
1 'polypeptide(L)'
;MNKYILLLLALSSSILVLNSQIVIASETLTVQLPDNTPMNFQPVFLDIDGDKIFSSQKMRLGSRDGDDVSYKERLSITNLGGAFVGPDDKGEKKWFYYLGQTEVSVRQFNAVMRWWQEKNSLVIEAQNTSLVPQTGKTPAEIFMFIEALNVYLLQTQKHALPKNGNAVGISVYLLRWNGLTRRGAEIKCP
;
A
#
# COMPACT_ATOMS: atom_id res chain seq x y z
N MET A 1 -45.89 -21.38 42.22
CA MET A 1 -45.76 -20.34 41.17
C MET A 1 -44.71 -19.33 41.61
N ASN A 2 -43.60 -19.02 40.93
CA ASN A 2 -42.82 -19.76 39.94
C ASN A 2 -41.36 -19.22 40.06
N LYS A 3 -40.44 -19.97 40.70
CA LYS A 3 -39.08 -19.53 41.10
C LYS A 3 -38.07 -19.45 39.94
N TYR A 4 -38.51 -19.62 38.70
CA TYR A 4 -37.64 -19.73 37.53
C TYR A 4 -37.57 -18.47 36.65
N ILE A 5 -38.30 -17.40 37.01
CA ILE A 5 -38.35 -16.17 36.18
C ILE A 5 -37.08 -15.32 36.31
N LEU A 6 -36.34 -15.42 37.42
CA LEU A 6 -35.13 -14.62 37.63
C LEU A 6 -33.86 -15.21 37.00
N LEU A 7 -33.88 -16.45 36.49
CA LEU A 7 -32.71 -17.07 35.86
C LEU A 7 -32.65 -16.86 34.33
N LEU A 8 -33.73 -16.35 33.72
CA LEU A 8 -33.84 -16.17 32.27
C LEU A 8 -33.42 -14.79 31.76
N LEU A 9 -33.09 -13.86 32.66
CA LEU A 9 -32.62 -12.50 32.32
C LEU A 9 -31.09 -12.34 32.33
N ALA A 10 -30.33 -13.38 32.64
CA ALA A 10 -28.86 -13.35 32.61
C ALA A 10 -28.24 -13.84 31.29
N LEU A 11 -29.07 -14.06 30.24
CA LEU A 11 -28.63 -14.53 28.93
C LEU A 11 -28.86 -13.50 27.81
N SER A 12 -29.09 -12.23 28.14
CA SER A 12 -29.23 -11.18 27.15
C SER A 12 -27.91 -10.44 26.94
N SER A 13 -27.31 -10.73 25.78
CA SER A 13 -26.73 -9.70 24.91
C SER A 13 -25.29 -9.26 25.15
N SER A 14 -24.36 -10.22 25.22
CA SER A 14 -23.00 -9.99 24.74
C SER A 14 -22.97 -10.14 23.21
N ILE A 15 -23.66 -9.24 22.49
CA ILE A 15 -23.40 -9.08 21.05
C ILE A 15 -22.03 -8.43 20.97
N LEU A 16 -21.00 -9.26 20.89
CA LEU A 16 -19.69 -8.85 20.40
C LEU A 16 -19.91 -8.38 18.96
N VAL A 17 -20.17 -7.09 18.81
CA VAL A 17 -20.04 -6.40 17.53
C VAL A 17 -18.55 -6.49 17.20
N LEU A 18 -18.20 -7.53 16.43
CA LEU A 18 -16.98 -7.55 15.64
C LEU A 18 -17.07 -6.34 14.71
N ASN A 19 -16.56 -5.20 15.19
CA ASN A 19 -16.23 -4.06 14.37
C ASN A 19 -15.12 -4.52 13.42
N SER A 20 -15.51 -5.21 12.36
CA SER A 20 -14.73 -5.28 11.14
C SER A 20 -14.62 -3.83 10.69
N GLN A 21 -13.54 -3.16 11.06
CA GLN A 21 -13.24 -1.83 10.55
C GLN A 21 -13.17 -1.97 9.03
N ILE A 22 -14.25 -1.57 8.36
CA ILE A 22 -14.26 -1.44 6.91
C ILE A 22 -13.22 -0.37 6.63
N VAL A 23 -12.14 -0.75 5.95
CA VAL A 23 -11.12 0.20 5.51
C VAL A 23 -11.78 1.08 4.47
N ILE A 24 -12.19 2.27 4.90
CA ILE A 24 -12.58 3.33 3.97
C ILE A 24 -11.27 3.84 3.39
N ALA A 25 -10.94 3.36 2.20
CA ALA A 25 -9.69 3.64 1.50
C ALA A 25 -9.52 5.12 1.12
N SER A 26 -10.52 5.97 1.38
CA SER A 26 -10.61 7.39 1.01
C SER A 26 -9.47 8.28 1.52
N GLU A 27 -8.69 7.83 2.49
CA GLU A 27 -7.69 8.69 3.13
C GLU A 27 -6.28 8.46 2.57
N THR A 28 -5.59 9.56 2.29
CA THR A 28 -4.15 9.55 2.02
C THR A 28 -3.45 8.96 3.25
N LEU A 29 -2.64 7.94 3.01
CA LEU A 29 -1.83 7.32 4.04
C LEU A 29 -0.50 8.06 4.12
N THR A 30 -0.29 8.80 5.20
CA THR A 30 0.99 9.44 5.51
C THR A 30 1.76 8.58 6.51
N VAL A 31 2.98 8.21 6.15
CA VAL A 31 3.92 7.54 7.06
C VAL A 31 5.11 8.45 7.35
N GLN A 32 5.67 8.34 8.54
CA GLN A 32 6.84 9.11 8.96
C GLN A 32 8.11 8.28 8.84
N LEU A 33 9.07 8.70 8.04
CA LEU A 33 10.37 8.02 7.87
C LEU A 33 11.26 8.18 9.11
N PRO A 34 12.40 7.46 9.20
CA PRO A 34 13.28 7.52 10.38
C PRO A 34 13.75 8.92 10.78
N ASP A 35 13.87 9.84 9.82
CA ASP A 35 14.23 11.25 10.05
C ASP A 35 13.01 12.17 10.23
N ASN A 36 11.83 11.60 10.49
CA ASN A 36 10.52 12.26 10.54
C ASN A 36 10.09 12.93 9.22
N THR A 37 10.71 12.58 8.08
CA THR A 37 10.22 13.02 6.78
C THR A 37 8.92 12.30 6.44
N PRO A 38 7.87 13.00 6.00
CA PRO A 38 6.65 12.35 5.57
C PRO A 38 6.82 11.68 4.21
N MET A 39 6.15 10.54 4.03
CA MET A 39 5.91 9.92 2.74
C MET A 39 4.41 9.63 2.60
N ASN A 40 3.80 10.18 1.56
CA ASN A 40 2.37 10.11 1.34
C ASN A 40 2.03 9.07 0.28
N PHE A 41 1.02 8.27 0.55
CA PHE A 41 0.46 7.28 -0.36
C PHE A 41 -1.02 7.56 -0.58
N GLN A 42 -1.46 7.41 -1.83
CA GLN A 42 -2.86 7.52 -2.20
C GLN A 42 -3.40 6.15 -2.60
N PRO A 43 -4.67 5.85 -2.29
CA PRO A 43 -5.34 4.67 -2.83
C PRO A 43 -5.45 4.78 -4.36
N VAL A 44 -5.22 3.67 -5.05
CA VAL A 44 -5.52 3.50 -6.47
C VAL A 44 -6.42 2.29 -6.57
N PHE A 45 -7.69 2.53 -6.87
CA PHE A 45 -8.67 1.48 -7.07
C PHE A 45 -8.48 0.82 -8.43
N LEU A 46 -8.58 -0.49 -8.44
CA LEU A 46 -8.72 -1.30 -9.64
C LEU A 46 -10.21 -1.57 -9.81
N ASP A 47 -10.71 -1.49 -11.04
CA ASP A 47 -12.09 -1.86 -11.39
C ASP A 47 -12.27 -3.40 -11.34
N ILE A 48 -11.93 -3.99 -10.20
CA ILE A 48 -12.01 -5.41 -9.89
C ILE A 48 -12.89 -5.55 -8.67
N ASP A 49 -13.86 -6.44 -8.80
CA ASP A 49 -14.80 -6.81 -7.75
C ASP A 49 -14.09 -7.21 -6.44
N GLY A 50 -14.35 -6.42 -5.40
CA GLY A 50 -13.87 -6.58 -4.03
C GLY A 50 -14.35 -7.84 -3.32
N ASP A 51 -15.42 -8.48 -3.79
CA ASP A 51 -15.99 -9.63 -3.09
C ASP A 51 -15.17 -10.92 -3.31
N LYS A 52 -14.27 -10.94 -4.31
CA LYS A 52 -13.36 -12.07 -4.59
C LYS A 52 -11.97 -11.84 -4.02
N ILE A 53 -11.87 -11.66 -2.70
CA ILE A 53 -10.60 -11.42 -1.99
C ILE A 53 -9.63 -12.58 -2.22
N PHE A 54 -8.34 -12.29 -2.41
CA PHE A 54 -7.23 -13.26 -2.53
C PHE A 54 -7.07 -14.03 -3.86
N SER A 55 -7.80 -13.68 -4.93
CA SER A 55 -7.48 -14.23 -6.26
C SER A 55 -6.24 -13.53 -6.84
N SER A 56 -5.12 -14.24 -7.04
CA SER A 56 -4.05 -13.72 -7.90
C SER A 56 -4.63 -13.50 -9.30
N GLN A 57 -4.77 -12.26 -9.74
CA GLN A 57 -5.29 -11.96 -11.08
C GLN A 57 -4.16 -11.60 -12.03
N LYS A 58 -4.19 -12.22 -13.22
CA LYS A 58 -3.33 -11.83 -14.34
C LYS A 58 -3.93 -10.58 -14.97
N MET A 59 -3.31 -9.44 -14.74
CA MET A 59 -3.69 -8.18 -15.38
C MET A 59 -2.69 -7.82 -16.48
N ARG A 60 -3.18 -7.17 -17.55
CA ARG A 60 -2.30 -6.62 -18.58
C ARG A 60 -2.07 -5.14 -18.28
N LEU A 61 -0.82 -4.78 -18.04
CA LEU A 61 -0.40 -3.40 -17.78
C LEU A 61 0.46 -2.90 -18.96
N GLY A 62 0.11 -1.74 -19.51
CA GLY A 62 0.80 -1.10 -20.65
C GLY A 62 -0.17 -0.36 -21.56
N SER A 63 0.36 0.43 -22.51
CA SER A 63 -0.49 1.10 -23.50
C SER A 63 -0.88 0.13 -24.63
N ARG A 64 -2.07 0.36 -25.20
CA ARG A 64 -2.52 -0.32 -26.43
C ARG A 64 -2.14 0.47 -27.68
N ASP A 65 -1.85 1.77 -27.53
CA ASP A 65 -1.52 2.65 -28.64
C ASP A 65 -0.01 2.65 -28.87
N GLY A 66 0.40 2.33 -30.10
CA GLY A 66 1.80 2.26 -30.51
C GLY A 66 2.53 3.62 -30.55
N ASP A 67 1.79 4.72 -30.44
CA ASP A 67 2.32 6.09 -30.43
C ASP A 67 2.58 6.62 -29.01
N ASP A 68 2.22 5.85 -27.97
CA ASP A 68 2.33 6.26 -26.58
C ASP A 68 3.71 5.87 -26.01
N VAL A 69 4.57 6.87 -25.85
CA VAL A 69 5.95 6.72 -25.34
C VAL A 69 6.02 6.47 -23.83
N SER A 70 4.88 6.16 -23.18
CA SER A 70 4.79 5.96 -21.75
C SER A 70 4.88 4.48 -21.32
N TYR A 71 5.73 4.27 -20.31
CA TYR A 71 6.22 3.09 -19.59
C TYR A 71 6.20 1.66 -20.18
N LYS A 72 5.30 1.25 -21.08
CA LYS A 72 5.45 -0.02 -21.80
C LYS A 72 4.75 0.07 -23.15
N GLU A 73 5.56 0.14 -24.21
CA GLU A 73 5.12 -0.02 -25.61
C GLU A 73 4.38 -1.35 -25.87
N ARG A 74 4.41 -2.29 -24.90
CA ARG A 74 3.81 -3.63 -25.00
C ARG A 74 3.08 -4.02 -23.72
N LEU A 75 1.83 -4.46 -23.87
CA LEU A 75 1.02 -5.05 -22.79
C LEU A 75 1.80 -6.18 -22.09
N SER A 76 2.18 -5.97 -20.84
CA SER A 76 2.81 -7.00 -20.01
C SER A 76 1.76 -7.65 -19.11
N ILE A 77 1.77 -8.98 -19.06
CA ILE A 77 0.96 -9.72 -18.10
C ILE A 77 1.66 -9.68 -16.74
N THR A 78 0.98 -9.15 -15.73
CA THR A 78 1.45 -9.06 -14.35
C THR A 78 0.44 -9.75 -13.44
N ASN A 79 0.92 -10.66 -12.60
CA ASN A 79 0.11 -11.22 -11.52
C ASN A 79 0.03 -10.17 -10.40
N LEU A 80 -1.17 -9.69 -10.12
CA LEU A 80 -1.45 -8.82 -8.99
C LEU A 80 -2.06 -9.65 -7.86
N GLY A 81 -1.37 -9.68 -6.73
CA GLY A 81 -1.83 -10.23 -5.46
C GLY A 81 -1.70 -9.18 -4.37
N GLY A 82 -2.36 -9.40 -3.22
CA GLY A 82 -2.21 -8.52 -2.04
C GLY A 82 -2.93 -7.18 -2.11
N ALA A 83 -4.05 -7.08 -2.84
CA ALA A 83 -4.88 -5.88 -2.83
C ALA A 83 -5.66 -5.73 -1.51
N PHE A 84 -5.89 -4.49 -1.11
CA PHE A 84 -6.90 -4.15 -0.11
C PHE A 84 -8.27 -4.07 -0.78
N VAL A 85 -9.34 -4.21 -0.01
CA VAL A 85 -10.70 -4.03 -0.51
C VAL A 85 -11.36 -2.92 0.28
N GLY A 86 -11.94 -1.96 -0.44
CA GLY A 86 -12.60 -0.80 0.15
C GLY A 86 -13.66 -0.25 -0.81
N PRO A 87 -14.62 0.55 -0.30
CA PRO A 87 -15.59 1.23 -1.15
C PRO A 87 -14.91 2.29 -2.01
N ASP A 88 -15.23 2.33 -3.30
CA ASP A 88 -14.85 3.40 -4.22
C ASP A 88 -15.75 4.65 -4.06
N ASP A 89 -15.62 5.61 -4.98
CA ASP A 89 -16.39 6.85 -5.01
C ASP A 89 -17.90 6.64 -5.22
N LYS A 90 -18.31 5.45 -5.68
CA LYS A 90 -19.71 5.03 -5.87
C LYS A 90 -20.21 4.12 -4.74
N GLY A 91 -19.34 3.80 -3.77
CA GLY A 91 -19.64 2.87 -2.68
C GLY A 91 -19.50 1.40 -3.06
N GLU A 92 -18.98 1.10 -4.24
CA GLU A 92 -18.73 -0.27 -4.69
C GLU A 92 -17.45 -0.81 -4.05
N LYS A 93 -17.49 -2.03 -3.52
CA LYS A 93 -16.28 -2.66 -2.99
C LYS A 93 -15.35 -3.01 -4.14
N LYS A 94 -14.18 -2.38 -4.16
CA LYS A 94 -13.16 -2.59 -5.17
C LYS A 94 -11.81 -2.88 -4.56
N TRP A 95 -10.99 -3.56 -5.36
CA TRP A 95 -9.58 -3.76 -5.03
C TRP A 95 -8.86 -2.44 -5.10
N PHE A 96 -7.92 -2.18 -4.20
CA PHE A 96 -7.05 -1.01 -4.29
C PHE A 96 -5.65 -1.28 -3.73
N TYR A 97 -4.71 -0.44 -4.16
CA TYR A 97 -3.34 -0.40 -3.68
C TYR A 97 -2.97 1.01 -3.23
N TYR A 98 -2.09 1.12 -2.24
CA TYR A 98 -1.50 2.41 -1.87
C TYR A 98 -0.27 2.68 -2.75
N LEU A 99 -0.31 3.76 -3.53
CA LEU A 99 0.79 4.20 -4.38
C LEU A 99 1.35 5.53 -3.86
N GLY A 100 2.67 5.68 -3.91
CA GLY A 100 3.32 6.94 -3.54
C GLY A 100 2.81 8.12 -4.36
N GLN A 101 2.40 9.19 -3.68
CA GLN A 101 1.92 10.43 -4.32
C GLN A 101 3.01 11.16 -5.12
N THR A 102 4.28 10.87 -4.86
CA THR A 102 5.44 11.38 -5.59
C THR A 102 6.45 10.25 -5.82
N GLU A 103 7.44 10.51 -6.68
CA GLU A 103 8.65 9.70 -6.68
C GLU A 103 9.36 9.82 -5.33
N VAL A 104 10.11 8.79 -4.95
CA VAL A 104 10.91 8.79 -3.72
C VAL A 104 12.06 9.77 -3.92
N SER A 105 12.19 10.75 -3.03
CA SER A 105 13.30 11.70 -3.08
C SER A 105 14.61 11.09 -2.57
N VAL A 106 15.73 11.71 -2.92
CA VAL A 106 17.05 11.34 -2.38
C VAL A 106 17.03 11.33 -0.85
N ARG A 107 16.41 12.34 -0.22
CA ARG A 107 16.22 12.41 1.22
C ARG A 107 15.46 11.21 1.78
N GLN A 108 14.31 10.87 1.17
CA GLN A 108 13.49 9.75 1.63
C GLN A 108 14.23 8.40 1.48
N PHE A 109 14.93 8.20 0.36
CA PHE A 109 15.77 7.02 0.14
C PHE A 109 16.89 6.94 1.18
N ASN A 110 17.65 8.02 1.36
CA ASN A 110 18.77 8.09 2.30
C ASN A 110 18.32 7.89 3.76
N ALA A 111 17.17 8.43 4.16
CA ALA A 111 16.62 8.26 5.51
C ALA A 111 16.35 6.79 5.85
N VAL A 112 15.69 6.05 4.95
CA VAL A 112 15.40 4.62 5.13
C VAL A 112 16.67 3.78 5.05
N MET A 113 17.52 4.03 4.05
CA MET A 113 18.71 3.23 3.83
C MET A 113 19.77 3.41 4.91
N ARG A 114 19.96 4.62 5.44
CA ARG A 114 20.86 4.85 6.58
C ARG A 114 20.38 4.13 7.84
N TRP A 115 19.08 4.19 8.13
CA TRP A 115 18.48 3.43 9.23
C TRP A 115 18.68 1.91 9.05
N TRP A 116 18.52 1.41 7.83
CA TRP A 116 18.76 0.00 7.51
C TRP A 116 20.23 -0.39 7.69
N GLN A 117 21.15 0.46 7.23
CA GLN A 117 22.59 0.26 7.40
C GLN A 117 22.97 0.22 8.88
N GLU A 118 22.47 1.17 9.68
CA GLU A 118 22.69 1.21 11.12
C GLU A 118 22.15 -0.05 11.81
N LYS A 119 20.91 -0.46 11.49
CA LYS A 119 20.28 -1.63 12.08
C LYS A 119 21.00 -2.95 11.78
N ASN A 120 21.71 -3.02 10.66
CA ASN A 120 22.43 -4.21 10.20
C ASN A 120 23.96 -4.07 10.33
N SER A 121 24.46 -3.06 11.05
CA SER A 121 25.90 -2.83 11.26
C SER A 121 26.70 -2.72 9.95
N LEU A 122 26.10 -2.11 8.93
CA LEU A 122 26.72 -1.85 7.62
C LEU A 122 27.39 -0.46 7.61
N VAL A 123 28.19 -0.20 6.57
CA VAL A 123 28.75 1.14 6.33
C VAL A 123 27.63 2.12 6.07
N ILE A 124 27.55 3.17 6.91
CA ILE A 124 26.52 4.20 6.82
C ILE A 124 26.95 5.23 5.77
N GLU A 125 26.15 5.38 4.72
CA GLU A 125 26.38 6.41 3.69
C GLU A 125 26.21 7.81 4.26
N ALA A 126 26.88 8.81 3.68
CA ALA A 126 26.72 10.21 4.09
C ALA A 126 25.25 10.68 4.01
N GLN A 127 24.88 11.61 4.88
CA GLN A 127 23.53 12.16 4.89
C GLN A 127 23.32 12.99 3.62
N ASN A 128 22.17 12.81 2.98
CA ASN A 128 21.77 13.60 1.82
C ASN A 128 20.30 14.02 1.95
N THR A 129 20.06 15.33 2.05
CA THR A 129 18.73 15.90 2.30
C THR A 129 18.08 16.45 1.04
N SER A 130 18.58 16.13 -0.15
CA SER A 130 18.02 16.61 -1.41
C SER A 130 16.59 16.12 -1.62
N LEU A 131 15.71 17.03 -2.05
CA LEU A 131 14.30 16.75 -2.31
C LEU A 131 14.03 16.29 -3.75
N VAL A 132 15.05 16.27 -4.60
CA VAL A 132 14.91 15.76 -5.98
C VAL A 132 14.63 14.26 -5.98
N PRO A 133 13.97 13.73 -7.02
CA PRO A 133 13.78 12.29 -7.17
C PRO A 133 15.11 11.53 -7.11
N GLN A 134 15.14 10.41 -6.38
CA GLN A 134 16.28 9.51 -6.40
C GLN A 134 16.31 8.78 -7.74
N THR A 135 17.46 8.80 -8.41
CA THR A 135 17.68 8.14 -9.71
C THR A 135 18.91 7.25 -9.66
N GLY A 136 19.17 6.51 -10.74
CA GLY A 136 20.39 5.70 -10.90
C GLY A 136 20.49 4.49 -9.98
N LYS A 137 19.36 4.02 -9.42
CA LYS A 137 19.30 2.83 -8.56
C LYS A 137 19.04 1.57 -9.37
N THR A 138 19.76 0.52 -9.03
CA THR A 138 19.56 -0.82 -9.58
C THR A 138 18.26 -1.44 -9.04
N PRO A 139 17.66 -2.41 -9.73
CA PRO A 139 16.50 -3.14 -9.21
C PRO A 139 16.74 -3.75 -7.82
N ALA A 140 17.95 -4.25 -7.55
CA ALA A 140 18.29 -4.83 -6.25
C ALA A 140 18.27 -3.78 -5.11
N GLU A 141 18.81 -2.58 -5.36
CA GLU A 141 18.74 -1.47 -4.40
C GLU A 141 17.30 -1.01 -4.15
N ILE A 142 16.47 -1.00 -5.20
CA ILE A 142 15.05 -0.65 -5.06
C ILE A 142 14.32 -1.68 -4.18
N PHE A 143 14.55 -2.97 -4.41
CA PHE A 143 13.95 -4.01 -3.57
C PHE A 143 14.42 -3.94 -2.12
N MET A 144 15.72 -3.71 -1.90
CA MET A 144 16.27 -3.51 -0.56
C MET A 144 15.65 -2.29 0.14
N PHE A 145 15.44 -1.18 -0.57
CA PHE A 145 14.73 -0.01 -0.03
C PHE A 145 13.28 -0.35 0.36
N ILE A 146 12.55 -1.07 -0.49
CA ILE A 146 11.17 -1.48 -0.20
C ILE A 146 11.12 -2.39 1.04
N GLU A 147 12.04 -3.35 1.13
CA GLU A 147 12.16 -4.24 2.28
C GLU A 147 12.45 -3.45 3.56
N ALA A 148 13.48 -2.60 3.53
CA ALA A 148 13.83 -1.75 4.66
C ALA A 148 12.66 -0.86 5.10
N LEU A 149 11.97 -0.21 4.17
CA LEU A 149 10.79 0.60 4.46
C LEU A 149 9.69 -0.23 5.13
N ASN A 150 9.38 -1.41 4.59
CA ASN A 150 8.34 -2.28 5.15
C ASN A 150 8.69 -2.73 6.58
N VAL A 151 9.94 -3.13 6.83
CA VAL A 151 10.41 -3.53 8.17
C VAL A 151 10.29 -2.35 9.13
N TYR A 152 10.72 -1.16 8.72
CA TYR A 152 10.62 0.05 9.54
C TYR A 152 9.17 0.38 9.90
N LEU A 153 8.26 0.40 8.92
CA LEU A 153 6.84 0.72 9.13
C LEU A 153 6.15 -0.31 10.03
N LEU A 154 6.44 -1.59 9.86
CA LEU A 154 5.88 -2.66 10.71
C LEU A 154 6.38 -2.58 12.16
N GLN A 155 7.58 -2.02 12.39
CA GLN A 155 8.13 -1.87 13.74
C GLN A 155 7.68 -0.59 14.44
N THR A 156 7.51 0.50 13.70
CA THR A 156 7.28 1.83 14.29
C THR A 156 5.84 2.30 14.17
N GLN A 157 5.14 1.90 13.12
CA GLN A 157 3.88 2.50 12.69
C GLN A 157 2.81 1.48 12.32
N LYS A 158 2.93 0.24 12.83
CA LYS A 158 2.00 -0.87 12.56
C LYS A 158 0.52 -0.50 12.70
N HIS A 159 0.19 0.33 13.69
CA HIS A 159 -1.18 0.75 13.96
C HIS A 159 -1.76 1.69 12.91
N ALA A 160 -0.91 2.46 12.23
CA ALA A 160 -1.31 3.39 11.16
C ALA A 160 -1.41 2.72 9.78
N LEU A 161 -0.92 1.48 9.65
CA LEU A 161 -0.99 0.76 8.38
C LEU A 161 -2.41 0.22 8.14
N PRO A 162 -2.86 0.20 6.87
CA PRO A 162 -4.14 -0.38 6.49
C PRO A 162 -4.19 -1.87 6.86
N LYS A 163 -5.39 -2.34 7.23
CA LYS A 163 -5.62 -3.70 7.70
C LYS A 163 -6.75 -4.35 6.94
N ASN A 164 -6.56 -5.57 6.46
CA ASN A 164 -7.64 -6.39 5.95
C ASN A 164 -7.89 -7.55 6.92
N GLY A 165 -8.88 -7.39 7.82
CA GLY A 165 -9.06 -8.29 8.96
C GLY A 165 -7.82 -8.31 9.86
N ASN A 166 -7.22 -9.50 10.02
CA ASN A 166 -6.01 -9.69 10.82
C ASN A 166 -4.71 -9.42 10.04
N ALA A 167 -4.77 -9.26 8.72
CA ALA A 167 -3.60 -8.97 7.90
C ALA A 167 -3.27 -7.47 7.98
N VAL A 168 -2.11 -7.15 8.54
CA VAL A 168 -1.54 -5.80 8.54
C VAL A 168 -0.44 -5.76 7.50
N GLY A 169 -0.49 -4.82 6.58
CA GLY A 169 0.60 -4.61 5.65
C GLY A 169 0.42 -3.31 4.89
N ILE A 170 1.51 -2.85 4.27
CA ILE A 170 1.41 -2.11 3.04
C ILE A 170 2.19 -2.95 2.04
N SER A 171 1.54 -3.45 0.99
CA SER A 171 2.28 -3.82 -0.20
C SER A 171 2.62 -2.52 -0.92
N VAL A 172 3.73 -1.89 -0.52
CA VAL A 172 4.24 -0.68 -1.16
C VAL A 172 4.76 -1.11 -2.53
N TYR A 173 3.90 -1.11 -3.54
CA TYR A 173 4.35 -1.16 -4.91
C TYR A 173 4.73 0.27 -5.30
N LEU A 174 6.03 0.57 -5.29
CA LEU A 174 6.57 1.80 -5.90
C LEU A 174 6.50 1.68 -7.42
N LEU A 175 5.28 1.66 -7.96
CA LEU A 175 5.04 1.65 -9.40
C LEU A 175 5.58 2.92 -10.08
N ARG A 176 5.81 4.00 -9.32
CA ARG A 176 6.20 5.29 -9.88
C ARG A 176 7.67 5.42 -10.26
N TRP A 177 8.58 4.57 -9.77
CA TRP A 177 10.02 4.71 -10.06
C TRP A 177 10.38 4.47 -11.53
N ASN A 178 9.52 3.78 -12.30
CA ASN A 178 9.75 3.57 -13.73
C ASN A 178 8.83 4.38 -14.66
N GLY A 179 8.19 5.46 -14.20
CA GLY A 179 7.47 6.37 -15.12
C GLY A 179 6.01 6.01 -15.42
N LEU A 180 5.33 5.30 -14.52
CA LEU A 180 3.93 4.87 -14.70
C LEU A 180 2.86 5.96 -14.62
N THR A 181 3.20 7.24 -14.45
CA THR A 181 2.20 8.31 -14.39
C THR A 181 2.72 9.64 -14.93
N ARG A 182 3.15 9.70 -16.19
CA ARG A 182 3.01 10.94 -16.96
C ARG A 182 1.63 10.90 -17.63
N ARG A 183 0.65 11.50 -16.96
CA ARG A 183 -0.74 11.77 -17.40
C ARG A 183 -1.62 10.53 -17.66
N GLY A 184 -2.60 10.30 -16.78
CA GLY A 184 -3.89 9.73 -17.19
C GLY A 184 -3.93 8.28 -17.67
N ALA A 185 -3.09 7.37 -17.15
CA ALA A 185 -3.25 5.95 -17.44
C ALA A 185 -4.57 5.43 -16.84
N GLU A 186 -5.56 5.26 -17.70
CA GLU A 186 -6.86 4.65 -17.40
C GLU A 186 -6.65 3.12 -17.36
N ILE A 187 -6.75 2.51 -16.17
CA ILE A 187 -6.70 1.04 -16.03
C ILE A 187 -8.08 0.49 -16.39
N LYS A 188 -8.35 0.30 -17.68
CA LYS A 188 -9.58 -0.34 -18.14
C LYS A 188 -9.49 -1.86 -18.08
N CYS A 189 -10.33 -2.48 -17.25
CA CYS A 189 -10.59 -3.92 -17.29
C CYS A 189 -11.57 -4.24 -18.44
N PRO A 190 -11.42 -5.40 -19.13
CA PRO A 190 -12.44 -5.90 -20.06
C PRO A 190 -13.71 -6.37 -19.33
#